data_AF-A0A1Y3BND6-F1
#
_entry.id   AF-A0A1Y3BND6-F1
#
_cell.length_a   1.000
_cell.length_b   1.000
_cell.length_c   1.000
_cell.angle_alpha   90.00
_cell.angle_beta   90.00
_cell.angle_gamma   90.00
#
_symmetry.space_group_name_H-M   'P 1'
#
loop_
_entity.id
_entity.type
_entity.pdbx_description
1 polymer ?
#
loop_
_entity_poly.entity_id
_entity_poly.type
_entity_poly.pdbx_seq_one_letter_code
_entity_poly.pdbx_strand_id
1 'polypeptide(L)'
;RIREQWNNISDKKHYKFIRKSLKDQERYNEELKEFMAANPTYSAPTKTSKSLLTKSEQELRRRFQGMPARPPNSGYMLFSQIMLKEFKDVPSKEKMVLVAKRWKEMTQEERSKYNEDAQNQMSEYIRKFDEYVHTLPDDEKKQLLIEQGHFKLPNEKNYYSTT
;
A
#
# COMPACT_ATOMS: atom_id res chain seq x y z
N ARG A 1 11.47 13.62 -22.78
CA ARG A 1 10.21 13.38 -23.53
C ARG A 1 9.44 12.13 -23.10
N ILE A 2 9.92 10.89 -23.33
CA ILE A 2 9.14 9.66 -22.98
C ILE A 2 9.02 9.45 -21.46
N ARG A 3 10.11 9.62 -20.70
CA ARG A 3 10.08 9.49 -19.23
C ARG A 3 9.15 10.50 -18.57
N GLU A 4 9.09 11.73 -19.08
CA GLU A 4 8.14 12.76 -18.59
C GLU A 4 6.70 12.39 -18.92
N GLN A 5 6.44 11.88 -20.12
CA GLN A 5 5.11 11.37 -20.48
C GLN A 5 4.68 10.22 -19.56
N TRP A 6 5.59 9.30 -19.24
CA TRP A 6 5.33 8.22 -18.28
C TRP A 6 5.03 8.75 -16.88
N ASN A 7 5.74 9.76 -16.40
CA ASN A 7 5.47 10.35 -15.10
C ASN A 7 4.13 11.10 -15.05
N ASN A 8 3.61 11.53 -16.21
CA ASN A 8 2.38 12.32 -16.34
C ASN A 8 1.16 11.50 -16.80
N ILE A 9 1.27 10.18 -17.00
CA ILE A 9 0.07 9.38 -17.28
C ILE A 9 -0.76 9.21 -16.00
N SER A 10 -2.07 9.06 -16.16
CA SER A 10 -2.96 8.87 -15.02
C SER A 10 -2.73 7.54 -14.32
N ASP A 11 -2.99 7.52 -13.01
CA ASP A 11 -3.01 6.33 -12.15
C ASP A 11 -3.75 5.14 -12.79
N LYS A 12 -4.91 5.39 -13.42
CA LYS A 12 -5.69 4.35 -14.13
C LYS A 12 -4.91 3.74 -15.29
N LYS A 13 -4.13 4.55 -16.01
CA LYS A 13 -3.31 4.09 -17.14
C LYS A 13 -2.05 3.38 -16.65
N HIS A 14 -1.38 3.88 -15.60
CA HIS A 14 -0.29 3.14 -14.92
C HIS A 14 -0.77 1.77 -14.45
N TYR A 15 -1.91 1.70 -13.76
CA TYR A 15 -2.48 0.45 -13.27
C TYR A 15 -2.75 -0.55 -14.41
N LYS A 16 -3.24 -0.08 -15.56
CA LYS A 16 -3.41 -0.94 -16.75
C LYS A 16 -2.09 -1.56 -17.22
N PHE A 17 -1.00 -0.81 -17.20
CA PHE A 17 0.33 -1.32 -17.57
C PHE A 17 0.90 -2.27 -16.53
N ILE A 18 0.71 -1.99 -15.23
CA ILE A 18 1.09 -2.90 -14.14
C ILE A 18 0.37 -4.25 -14.32
N ARG A 19 -0.94 -4.25 -14.57
CA ARG A 19 -1.67 -5.50 -14.81
C ARG A 19 -1.16 -6.24 -16.04
N LYS A 20 -0.79 -5.51 -17.10
CA LYS A 20 -0.26 -6.11 -18.33
C LYS A 20 1.12 -6.72 -18.11
N SER A 21 2.02 -6.05 -17.38
CA SER A 21 3.37 -6.57 -17.11
C SER A 21 3.34 -7.80 -16.21
N LEU A 22 2.45 -7.84 -15.22
CA LEU A 22 2.26 -9.03 -14.37
C LEU A 22 1.80 -10.25 -15.19
N LYS A 23 0.81 -10.06 -16.07
CA LYS A 23 0.35 -11.14 -16.95
C LYS A 23 1.43 -11.61 -17.93
N ASP A 24 2.24 -10.67 -18.42
CA ASP A 24 3.36 -10.98 -19.31
C ASP A 24 4.45 -11.79 -18.61
N GLN A 25 4.73 -11.47 -17.34
CA GLN A 25 5.66 -12.21 -16.50
C GLN A 25 5.19 -13.63 -16.23
N GLU A 26 3.90 -13.83 -15.97
CA GLU A 26 3.30 -15.16 -15.80
C GLU A 26 3.51 -16.02 -17.05
N ARG A 27 3.17 -15.47 -18.23
CA ARG A 27 3.45 -16.13 -19.52
C ARG A 27 4.93 -16.48 -19.68
N TYR A 28 5.84 -15.53 -19.43
CA TYR A 28 7.28 -15.79 -19.54
C TYR A 28 7.74 -16.89 -18.58
N ASN A 29 7.21 -16.93 -17.36
CA ASN A 29 7.55 -17.96 -16.38
C ASN A 29 7.07 -19.35 -16.81
N GLU A 30 5.89 -19.45 -17.43
CA GLU A 30 5.37 -20.69 -18.01
C GLU A 30 6.25 -21.17 -19.17
N GLU A 31 6.54 -20.30 -20.14
CA GLU A 31 7.41 -20.60 -21.29
C GLU A 31 8.82 -21.01 -20.83
N LEU A 32 9.36 -20.32 -19.82
CA LEU A 32 10.67 -20.66 -19.24
C LEU A 32 10.64 -22.03 -18.56
N LYS A 33 9.56 -22.39 -17.86
CA LYS A 33 9.40 -23.69 -17.23
C LYS A 33 9.36 -24.82 -18.26
N GLU A 34 8.63 -24.64 -19.35
CA GLU A 34 8.60 -25.58 -20.47
C GLU A 34 9.97 -25.72 -21.13
N PHE A 35 10.65 -24.60 -21.37
CA PHE A 35 12.00 -24.59 -21.92
C PHE A 35 13.01 -25.33 -21.02
N MET A 36 12.96 -25.09 -19.71
CA MET A 36 13.82 -25.77 -18.73
C MET A 36 13.52 -27.27 -18.67
N ALA A 37 12.25 -27.68 -18.77
CA ALA A 37 11.88 -29.09 -18.82
C ALA A 37 12.40 -29.79 -20.10
N ALA A 38 12.37 -29.09 -21.24
CA ALA A 38 12.89 -29.59 -22.50
C ALA A 38 14.44 -29.56 -22.59
N ASN A 39 15.11 -28.76 -21.76
CA ASN A 39 16.56 -28.58 -21.78
C ASN A 39 17.18 -28.81 -20.38
N PRO A 40 17.35 -30.07 -19.94
CA PRO A 40 17.85 -30.39 -18.59
C PRO A 40 19.27 -29.87 -18.29
N THR A 41 20.05 -29.55 -19.31
CA THR A 41 21.42 -28.99 -19.17
C THR A 41 21.43 -27.47 -19.02
N TYR A 42 20.30 -26.80 -19.23
CA TYR A 42 20.17 -25.36 -19.07
C TYR A 42 20.02 -24.99 -17.59
N SER A 43 20.95 -24.19 -17.07
CA SER A 43 20.87 -23.60 -15.73
C SER A 43 20.55 -22.11 -15.84
N ALA A 44 19.38 -21.71 -15.36
CA ALA A 44 18.96 -20.32 -15.39
C ALA A 44 19.85 -19.47 -14.46
N PRO A 45 20.27 -18.26 -14.88
CA PRO A 45 21.02 -17.36 -14.02
C PRO A 45 20.16 -16.91 -12.82
N THR A 46 20.64 -17.17 -11.61
CA THR A 46 19.96 -16.89 -10.32
C THR A 46 19.81 -15.40 -9.97
N LYS A 47 20.27 -14.48 -10.81
CA LYS A 47 20.47 -13.04 -10.48
C LYS A 47 19.28 -12.11 -10.76
N THR A 48 18.07 -12.63 -10.89
CA THR A 48 16.90 -11.82 -11.27
C THR A 48 15.91 -11.61 -10.12
N SER A 49 16.38 -11.48 -8.88
CA SER A 49 15.51 -11.18 -7.72
C SER A 49 15.11 -9.69 -7.60
N LYS A 50 15.14 -8.93 -8.70
CA LYS A 50 14.60 -7.57 -8.68
C LYS A 50 13.08 -7.70 -8.79
N SER A 51 12.36 -7.20 -7.80
CA SER A 51 10.89 -7.13 -7.84
C SER A 51 10.46 -6.47 -9.14
N LEU A 52 9.57 -7.12 -9.89
CA LEU A 52 9.06 -6.66 -11.20
C LEU A 52 8.39 -5.29 -11.10
N LEU A 53 7.80 -4.99 -9.93
CA LEU A 53 7.15 -3.73 -9.65
C LEU A 53 7.97 -2.90 -8.67
N THR A 54 8.07 -1.60 -8.94
CA THR A 54 8.56 -0.63 -7.96
C THR A 54 7.61 -0.51 -6.77
N LYS A 55 8.09 0.03 -5.64
CA LYS A 55 7.23 0.25 -4.45
C LYS A 55 5.99 1.09 -4.76
N SER A 56 6.11 2.11 -5.62
CA SER A 56 4.99 2.94 -6.05
C SER A 56 3.98 2.19 -6.89
N GLU A 57 4.44 1.30 -7.79
CA GLU A 57 3.55 0.48 -8.61
C GLU A 57 2.84 -0.59 -7.78
N GLN A 58 3.50 -1.17 -6.79
CA GLN A 58 2.88 -2.08 -5.83
C GLN A 58 1.78 -1.35 -5.04
N GLU A 59 2.06 -0.16 -4.54
CA GLU A 59 1.06 0.63 -3.81
C GLU A 59 -0.13 1.02 -4.71
N LEU A 60 0.14 1.43 -5.93
CA LEU A 60 -0.90 1.74 -6.91
C LEU A 60 -1.76 0.52 -7.21
N ARG A 61 -1.16 -0.66 -7.40
CA ARG A 61 -1.88 -1.92 -7.60
C ARG A 61 -2.79 -2.22 -6.41
N ARG A 62 -2.27 -2.14 -5.18
CA ARG A 62 -3.03 -2.42 -3.95
C ARG A 62 -4.23 -1.49 -3.82
N ARG A 63 -4.04 -0.18 -4.06
CA ARG A 63 -5.12 0.80 -4.06
C ARG A 63 -6.21 0.49 -5.08
N PHE A 64 -5.84 0.09 -6.30
CA PHE A 64 -6.81 -0.27 -7.35
C PHE A 64 -7.48 -1.63 -7.12
N GLN A 65 -6.86 -2.52 -6.34
CA GLN A 65 -7.46 -3.78 -5.90
C GLN A 65 -8.42 -3.61 -4.72
N GLY A 66 -8.60 -2.39 -4.20
CA GLY A 66 -9.51 -2.12 -3.09
C GLY A 66 -8.90 -2.33 -1.72
N MET A 67 -7.58 -2.52 -1.63
CA MET A 67 -6.91 -2.60 -0.34
C MET A 67 -7.15 -1.29 0.44
N PRO A 68 -7.70 -1.37 1.67
CA PRO A 68 -7.89 -0.19 2.51
C PRO A 68 -6.58 0.54 2.76
N ALA A 69 -6.60 1.87 2.73
CA ALA A 69 -5.44 2.69 3.07
C ALA A 69 -5.35 2.85 4.59
N ARG A 70 -4.15 2.66 5.14
CA ARG A 70 -3.92 2.82 6.58
C ARG A 70 -4.12 4.28 7.00
N PRO A 71 -4.98 4.57 7.99
CA PRO A 71 -5.20 5.93 8.46
C PRO A 71 -4.03 6.41 9.32
N PRO A 72 -3.94 7.72 9.59
CA PRO A 72 -2.99 8.27 10.55
C PRO A 72 -3.10 7.62 11.92
N ASN A 73 -1.97 7.24 12.54
CA ASN A 73 -1.95 6.54 13.83
C ASN A 73 -2.01 7.47 15.06
N SER A 74 -2.13 8.79 14.84
CA SER A 74 -2.19 9.79 15.92
C SER A 74 -3.05 10.97 15.51
N GLY A 75 -3.61 11.67 16.50
CA GLY A 75 -4.43 12.86 16.29
C GLY A 75 -3.66 13.99 15.61
N TYR A 76 -2.36 14.15 15.92
CA TYR A 76 -1.53 15.14 15.24
C TYR A 76 -1.41 14.87 13.73
N MET A 77 -1.17 13.62 13.34
CA MET A 77 -1.06 13.28 11.92
C MET A 77 -2.41 13.39 11.21
N LEU A 78 -3.50 13.02 11.88
CA LEU A 78 -4.85 13.23 11.36
C LEU A 78 -5.14 14.71 11.13
N PHE A 79 -4.89 15.54 12.14
CA PHE A 79 -5.01 17.00 12.06
C PHE A 79 -4.15 17.57 10.92
N SER A 80 -2.88 17.17 10.85
CA SER A 80 -1.97 17.58 9.78
C SER A 80 -2.52 17.24 8.40
N GLN A 81 -3.04 16.01 8.21
CA GLN A 81 -3.64 15.60 6.94
C GLN A 81 -4.87 16.43 6.57
N ILE A 82 -5.70 16.82 7.54
CA ILE A 82 -6.88 17.68 7.30
C ILE A 82 -6.41 19.08 6.89
N MET A 83 -5.57 19.71 7.71
CA MET A 83 -5.08 21.07 7.47
C MET A 83 -4.30 21.20 6.16
N LEU A 84 -3.48 20.21 5.80
CA LEU A 84 -2.72 20.21 4.55
C LEU A 84 -3.62 20.23 3.31
N LYS A 85 -4.86 19.73 3.40
CA LYS A 85 -5.85 19.77 2.31
C LYS A 85 -6.57 21.12 2.25
N GLU A 86 -6.70 21.81 3.38
CA GLU A 86 -7.30 23.15 3.44
C GLU A 86 -6.38 24.21 2.83
N PHE A 87 -5.08 24.11 3.11
CA PHE A 87 -4.10 25.00 2.51
C PHE A 87 -3.87 24.61 1.04
N LYS A 88 -4.43 25.36 0.09
CA LYS A 88 -4.20 25.13 -1.35
C LYS A 88 -2.98 25.91 -1.85
N ASP A 89 -2.89 27.20 -1.53
CA ASP A 89 -1.93 28.14 -2.15
C ASP A 89 -0.65 28.39 -1.34
N VAL A 90 -0.42 27.63 -0.28
CA VAL A 90 0.77 27.78 0.59
C VAL A 90 1.88 26.81 0.14
N PRO A 91 3.16 27.22 0.11
CA PRO A 91 4.27 26.30 -0.12
C PRO A 91 4.31 25.16 0.92
N SER A 92 4.66 23.94 0.52
CA SER A 92 4.61 22.76 1.40
C SER A 92 5.40 22.91 2.71
N LYS A 93 6.56 23.58 2.66
CA LYS A 93 7.38 23.84 3.86
C LYS A 93 6.67 24.77 4.84
N GLU A 94 5.99 25.79 4.34
CA GLU A 94 5.24 26.75 5.15
C GLU A 94 3.97 26.11 5.72
N LYS A 95 3.29 25.26 4.95
CA LYS A 95 2.14 24.48 5.44
C LYS A 95 2.49 23.68 6.69
N MET A 96 3.62 22.98 6.69
CA MET A 96 4.05 22.18 7.85
C MET A 96 4.30 23.05 9.09
N VAL A 97 4.87 24.25 8.90
CA VAL A 97 5.08 25.20 10.01
C VAL A 97 3.75 25.69 10.57
N LEU A 98 2.79 26.04 9.71
CA LEU A 98 1.46 26.48 10.12
C LEU A 98 0.70 25.39 10.88
N VAL A 99 0.75 24.15 10.39
CA VAL A 99 0.15 22.98 11.07
C VAL A 99 0.75 22.80 12.46
N ALA A 100 2.08 22.81 12.58
CA ALA A 100 2.75 22.64 13.87
C ALA A 100 2.40 23.76 14.85
N LYS A 101 2.35 25.01 14.38
CA LYS A 101 1.95 26.17 15.18
C LYS A 101 0.51 26.00 15.68
N ARG A 102 -0.43 25.71 14.78
CA ARG A 102 -1.84 25.59 15.13
C ARG A 102 -2.09 24.45 16.10
N TRP A 103 -1.46 23.29 15.91
CA TRP A 103 -1.55 22.17 16.86
C TRP A 103 -1.06 22.52 18.26
N LYS A 104 -0.01 23.34 18.37
CA LYS A 104 0.53 23.79 19.65
C LYS A 104 -0.41 24.78 20.36
N GLU A 105 -1.12 25.61 19.60
CA GLU A 105 -2.10 26.59 20.11
C GLU A 105 -3.43 25.97 20.53
N MET A 106 -3.75 24.75 20.05
CA MET A 106 -4.96 24.03 20.41
C MET A 106 -5.02 23.63 21.88
N THR A 107 -6.24 23.48 22.41
CA THR A 107 -6.45 22.99 23.77
C THR A 107 -6.23 21.48 23.86
N GLN A 108 -6.12 20.97 25.09
CA GLN A 108 -5.96 19.54 25.31
C GLN A 108 -7.20 18.76 24.86
N GLU A 109 -8.38 19.31 25.07
CA GLU A 109 -9.67 18.72 24.71
C GLU A 109 -9.80 18.59 23.19
N GLU A 110 -9.40 19.62 22.44
CA GLU A 110 -9.42 19.56 20.98
C GLU A 110 -8.40 18.56 20.42
N ARG A 111 -7.20 18.50 21.00
CA ARG A 111 -6.20 17.46 20.65
C ARG A 111 -6.72 16.06 20.97
N SER A 112 -7.44 15.90 22.08
CA SER A 112 -8.04 14.63 22.50
C SER A 112 -9.06 14.14 21.46
N LYS A 113 -9.91 15.03 20.94
CA LYS A 113 -10.88 14.68 19.88
C LYS A 113 -10.18 14.12 18.64
N TYR A 114 -9.10 14.76 18.18
CA TYR A 114 -8.34 14.24 17.04
C TYR A 114 -7.69 12.88 17.32
N ASN A 115 -7.24 12.63 18.55
CA ASN A 115 -6.70 11.32 18.92
C ASN A 115 -7.79 10.24 18.91
N GLU A 116 -8.97 10.54 19.44
CA GLU A 116 -10.14 9.66 19.41
C GLU A 116 -10.57 9.38 17.97
N ASP A 117 -10.65 10.39 17.11
CA ASP A 117 -10.97 10.23 15.69
C ASP A 117 -9.93 9.37 14.96
N ALA A 118 -8.63 9.53 15.27
CA ALA A 118 -7.58 8.71 14.69
C ALA A 118 -7.70 7.24 15.14
N GLN A 119 -8.06 7.00 16.40
CA GLN A 119 -8.34 5.65 16.91
C GLN A 119 -9.57 5.03 16.25
N ASN A 120 -10.66 5.78 16.10
CA ASN A 120 -11.88 5.33 15.43
C ASN A 120 -11.62 4.97 13.97
N GLN A 121 -10.87 5.81 13.25
CA GLN A 121 -10.46 5.51 11.88
C GLN A 121 -9.57 4.26 11.80
N MET A 122 -8.66 4.08 12.77
CA MET A 122 -7.82 2.88 12.85
C MET A 122 -8.66 1.62 13.06
N SER A 123 -9.65 1.65 13.95
CA SER A 123 -10.60 0.56 14.18
C SER A 123 -11.40 0.20 12.92
N GLU A 124 -11.90 1.21 12.20
CA GLU A 124 -12.59 1.00 10.92
C GLU A 124 -11.66 0.44 9.84
N TYR A 125 -10.41 0.90 9.80
CA TYR A 125 -9.39 0.34 8.91
C TYR A 125 -9.12 -1.12 9.22
N ILE A 126 -8.94 -1.46 10.51
CA ILE A 126 -8.73 -2.83 10.97
C ILE A 126 -9.85 -3.74 10.44
N ARG A 127 -11.12 -3.32 10.62
CA ARG A 127 -12.28 -4.08 10.16
C ARG A 127 -12.29 -4.26 8.64
N LYS A 128 -12.15 -3.18 7.88
CA LYS A 128 -12.14 -3.23 6.40
C LYS A 128 -10.97 -4.03 5.85
N PHE A 129 -9.83 -3.96 6.53
CA PHE A 129 -8.64 -4.71 6.13
C PHE A 129 -8.81 -6.20 6.39
N ASP A 130 -9.42 -6.58 7.53
CA ASP A 130 -9.79 -7.97 7.81
C ASP A 130 -10.76 -8.52 6.74
N GLU A 131 -11.78 -7.75 6.38
CA GLU A 131 -12.70 -8.09 5.29
C GLU A 131 -11.97 -8.27 3.94
N TYR A 132 -11.08 -7.35 3.59
CA TYR A 132 -10.26 -7.45 2.38
C TYR A 132 -9.39 -8.71 2.38
N VAL A 133 -8.72 -9.02 3.50
CA VAL A 133 -7.89 -10.22 3.64
C VAL A 133 -8.70 -11.50 3.43
N HIS A 134 -9.96 -11.55 3.88
CA HIS A 134 -10.84 -12.71 3.65
C HIS A 134 -11.25 -12.89 2.19
N THR A 135 -11.16 -11.86 1.35
CA THR A 135 -11.46 -11.97 -0.09
C THR A 135 -10.28 -12.46 -0.92
N LEU A 136 -9.08 -12.56 -0.34
CA LEU A 136 -7.87 -12.97 -1.05
C LEU A 136 -7.66 -14.49 -1.01
N PRO A 137 -7.04 -15.07 -2.05
CA PRO A 137 -6.51 -16.43 -2.00
C PRO A 137 -5.45 -16.59 -0.89
N ASP A 138 -5.29 -17.81 -0.35
CA ASP A 138 -4.41 -18.08 0.79
C ASP A 138 -2.95 -17.68 0.56
N ASP A 139 -2.43 -17.88 -0.65
CA ASP A 139 -1.06 -17.49 -1.01
C ASP A 139 -0.87 -15.96 -0.99
N GLU A 140 -1.82 -15.21 -1.55
CA GLU A 140 -1.78 -13.75 -1.55
C GLU A 140 -1.97 -13.18 -0.14
N LYS A 141 -2.83 -13.81 0.66
CA LYS A 141 -3.08 -13.47 2.06
C LYS A 141 -1.84 -13.64 2.93
N LYS A 142 -1.15 -14.78 2.83
CA LYS A 142 0.09 -15.02 3.59
C LYS A 142 1.17 -14.01 3.24
N GLN A 143 1.35 -13.72 1.96
CA GLN A 143 2.31 -12.72 1.49
C GLN A 143 1.96 -11.31 1.99
N LEU A 144 0.68 -10.93 1.92
CA LEU A 144 0.21 -9.62 2.39
C LEU A 144 0.42 -9.43 3.89
N LEU A 145 0.17 -10.46 4.70
CA LEU A 145 0.38 -10.41 6.16
C LEU A 145 1.86 -10.25 6.52
N ILE A 146 2.77 -10.93 5.80
CA ILE A 146 4.22 -10.78 5.98
C ILE A 146 4.65 -9.35 5.63
N GLU A 147 4.14 -8.79 4.53
CA GLU A 147 4.49 -7.43 4.07
C GLU A 147 3.96 -6.32 4.99
N GLN A 148 2.78 -6.48 5.59
CA GLN A 148 2.17 -5.46 6.45
C GLN A 148 2.76 -5.40 7.87
N GLY A 149 3.64 -6.36 8.23
CA GLY A 149 4.26 -6.49 9.55
C GLY A 149 3.27 -6.98 10.61
N HIS A 150 3.73 -7.11 11.87
CA HIS A 150 2.91 -7.51 13.02
C HIS A 150 1.81 -6.48 13.32
N PHE A 151 0.70 -6.58 12.60
CA PHE A 151 -0.51 -5.84 12.80
C PHE A 151 -1.53 -6.76 13.46
N LYS A 152 -2.00 -6.38 14.66
CA LYS A 152 -2.97 -7.19 15.40
C LYS A 152 -4.34 -7.08 14.75
N LEU A 153 -4.69 -8.08 13.94
CA LEU A 153 -6.06 -8.24 13.46
C LEU A 153 -6.95 -8.79 14.58
N PRO A 154 -8.24 -8.43 14.63
CA PRO A 154 -9.19 -8.96 15.60
C PRO A 154 -9.25 -10.49 15.59
N ASN A 155 -8.93 -11.12 14.45
CA ASN A 155 -9.02 -12.55 14.21
C ASN A 155 -7.65 -13.25 13.97
N GLU A 156 -6.54 -12.65 14.42
CA GLU A 156 -5.16 -13.10 14.13
C GLU A 156 -4.88 -14.59 14.42
N LYS A 157 -5.63 -15.21 15.35
CA LYS A 157 -5.49 -16.63 15.73
C LYS A 157 -5.87 -17.64 14.64
N ASN A 158 -6.61 -17.25 13.60
CA ASN A 158 -7.12 -18.18 12.59
C ASN A 158 -6.33 -18.18 11.27
N TYR A 159 -5.34 -17.30 11.11
CA TYR A 159 -4.64 -17.13 9.83
C TYR A 159 -3.36 -17.95 9.68
N TYR A 160 -2.84 -18.49 10.79
CA TYR A 160 -1.61 -19.29 10.82
C TYR A 160 -1.85 -20.77 11.18
N SER A 161 -3.11 -21.21 11.25
CA SER A 161 -3.44 -22.61 11.50
C SER A 161 -3.32 -23.43 10.22
N THR A 162 -2.11 -23.89 9.93
CA THR A 162 -1.89 -25.11 9.13
C THR A 162 -2.56 -26.29 9.86
N THR A 163 -3.57 -26.88 9.22
CA THR A 163 -3.81 -28.33 9.33
C THR A 163 -3.10 -28.98 8.15
#